data_AF-A0A7C8CZH5-F1
#
_entry.id   AF-A0A7C8CZH5-F1
#
_cell.length_a   1.000
_cell.length_b   1.000
_cell.length_c   1.000
_cell.angle_alpha   90.00
_cell.angle_beta   90.00
_cell.angle_gamma   90.00
#
_symmetry.space_group_name_H-M   'P 1'
#
loop_
_entity.id
_entity.type
_entity.pdbx_description
1 polymer ?
#
loop_
_entity_poly.entity_id
_entity_poly.type
_entity_poly.pdbx_seq_one_letter_code
_entity_poly.pdbx_strand_id
1 'polypeptide(L)'
;MTSSPRAGFTLVELLVVIAIIGVLAGLGSKMVGFAIKSSSIGLAEQEMQRLVLGVETYQLDFGDYPPSSMEKEYEISGNGLDEGNESLVAHLASRSRGRSYFEFKEEFLENLDQDHLRNADLYQQMRWVFGDDQLREYVDPWGVPYVYMHNRDYGIEYSVTQETGPVKIQAGTSLKTATFHEPLRFQIWSAGPDGIHQMHSDEAADSDDVAPW
;
A
#
# COMPACT_ATOMS: atom_id res chain seq x y z
N MET A 1 -66.56 -24.13 18.19
CA MET A 1 -65.09 -24.05 18.11
C MET A 1 -64.65 -25.02 17.02
N THR A 2 -64.44 -24.54 15.79
CA THR A 2 -63.96 -25.38 14.67
C THR A 2 -62.44 -25.34 14.66
N SER A 3 -61.79 -26.45 15.00
CA SER A 3 -60.33 -26.58 14.90
C SER A 3 -59.93 -26.76 13.43
N SER A 4 -59.28 -25.77 12.84
CA SER A 4 -58.67 -25.93 11.53
C SER A 4 -57.56 -27.00 11.60
N PRO A 5 -57.50 -27.94 10.65
CA PRO A 5 -56.42 -28.92 10.60
C PRO A 5 -55.09 -28.19 10.36
N ARG A 6 -54.11 -28.45 11.23
CA ARG A 6 -52.73 -27.99 11.03
C ARG A 6 -52.13 -28.80 9.88
N ALA A 7 -51.92 -28.18 8.73
CA ALA A 7 -51.13 -28.76 7.64
C ALA A 7 -49.66 -28.82 8.09
N GLY A 8 -49.10 -30.03 8.17
CA GLY A 8 -47.67 -30.24 8.41
C GLY A 8 -46.92 -30.33 7.08
N PHE A 9 -45.70 -29.81 7.04
CA PHE A 9 -44.82 -29.92 5.87
C PHE A 9 -44.42 -31.38 5.65
N THR A 10 -44.32 -31.79 4.39
CA THR A 10 -43.80 -33.09 4.02
C THR A 10 -42.27 -33.12 4.11
N LEU A 11 -41.71 -34.30 4.38
CA LEU A 11 -40.24 -34.50 4.36
C LEU A 11 -39.63 -34.06 3.02
N VAL A 12 -40.34 -34.27 1.92
CA VAL A 12 -39.88 -33.89 0.57
C VAL A 12 -39.80 -32.37 0.43
N GLU A 13 -40.78 -31.61 0.93
CA GLU A 13 -40.73 -30.15 0.90
C GLU A 13 -39.55 -29.60 1.70
N LEU A 14 -39.28 -30.16 2.88
CA LEU A 14 -38.11 -29.73 3.66
C LEU A 14 -36.79 -30.08 2.94
N LEU A 15 -36.74 -31.24 2.26
CA LEU A 15 -35.55 -31.70 1.54
C LEU A 15 -35.25 -30.83 0.31
N VAL A 16 -36.28 -30.41 -0.42
CA VAL A 16 -36.12 -29.47 -1.54
C VAL A 16 -35.62 -28.11 -1.06
N VAL A 17 -36.14 -27.59 0.06
CA VAL A 17 -35.71 -26.30 0.62
C VAL A 17 -34.24 -26.30 1.00
N ILE A 18 -33.76 -27.32 1.73
CA ILE A 18 -32.34 -27.40 2.10
C ILE A 18 -31.44 -27.64 0.88
N ALA A 19 -31.93 -28.33 -0.15
CA ALA A 19 -31.20 -28.50 -1.41
C ALA A 19 -31.03 -27.17 -2.15
N ILE A 20 -32.10 -26.36 -2.23
CA ILE A 20 -32.03 -25.01 -2.82
C ILE A 20 -31.09 -24.11 -2.02
N ILE A 21 -31.18 -24.11 -0.68
CA ILE A 21 -30.28 -23.34 0.19
C ILE A 21 -28.83 -23.78 -0.02
N GLY A 22 -28.55 -25.07 -0.13
CA GLY A 22 -27.21 -25.60 -0.39
C GLY A 22 -26.62 -25.14 -1.73
N VAL A 23 -27.43 -25.13 -2.79
CA VAL A 23 -27.02 -24.62 -4.11
C VAL A 23 -26.77 -23.11 -4.06
N LEU A 24 -27.68 -22.33 -3.46
CA LEU A 24 -27.53 -20.88 -3.35
C LEU A 24 -26.31 -20.48 -2.49
N ALA A 25 -26.09 -21.18 -1.37
CA ALA A 25 -24.92 -20.97 -0.52
C ALA A 25 -23.61 -21.33 -1.25
N GLY A 26 -23.62 -22.41 -2.04
CA GLY A 26 -22.47 -22.82 -2.86
C GLY A 26 -22.10 -21.84 -3.97
N LEU A 27 -23.09 -21.18 -4.58
CA LEU A 27 -22.86 -20.14 -5.59
C LEU A 27 -22.44 -18.80 -4.97
N GLY A 28 -23.03 -18.44 -3.82
CA GLY A 28 -22.71 -17.19 -3.13
C GLY A 28 -21.28 -17.12 -2.60
N SER A 29 -20.73 -18.23 -2.11
CA SER A 29 -19.39 -18.26 -1.49
C SER A 29 -18.26 -17.85 -2.43
N LYS A 30 -18.31 -18.27 -3.71
CA LYS A 30 -17.27 -17.94 -4.70
C LYS A 30 -17.30 -16.47 -5.14
N MET A 31 -18.49 -15.86 -5.21
CA MET A 31 -18.63 -14.47 -5.64
C MET A 31 -18.13 -13.48 -4.60
N VAL A 32 -18.32 -13.77 -3.30
CA VAL A 32 -17.87 -12.91 -2.20
C VAL A 32 -16.33 -12.81 -2.18
N GLY A 33 -15.61 -13.92 -2.34
CA GLY A 33 -14.14 -13.91 -2.35
C GLY A 33 -13.54 -13.11 -3.51
N PHE A 34 -14.11 -13.25 -4.73
CA PHE A 34 -13.66 -12.48 -5.89
C PHE A 34 -13.93 -10.98 -5.75
N ALA A 35 -15.09 -10.60 -5.18
CA ALA A 35 -15.44 -9.21 -4.93
C ALA A 35 -14.47 -8.55 -3.92
N ILE A 36 -14.06 -9.27 -2.87
CA ILE A 36 -13.10 -8.77 -1.89
C ILE A 36 -11.73 -8.53 -2.55
N LYS A 37 -11.19 -9.51 -3.30
CA LYS A 37 -9.89 -9.34 -3.99
C LYS A 37 -9.90 -8.18 -4.99
N SER A 38 -10.96 -8.05 -5.79
CA SER A 38 -11.10 -6.94 -6.75
C SER A 38 -11.25 -5.58 -6.06
N SER A 39 -11.89 -5.53 -4.88
CA SER A 39 -12.02 -4.29 -4.11
C SER A 39 -10.69 -3.81 -3.53
N SER A 40 -9.82 -4.73 -3.11
CA SER A 40 -8.48 -4.40 -2.61
C SER A 40 -7.60 -3.79 -3.71
N ILE A 41 -7.63 -4.33 -4.94
CA ILE A 41 -6.87 -3.77 -6.07
C ILE A 41 -7.34 -2.35 -6.38
N GLY A 42 -8.66 -2.13 -6.49
CA GLY A 42 -9.19 -0.78 -6.74
C GLY A 42 -8.87 0.20 -5.61
N LEU A 43 -8.79 -0.27 -4.37
CA LEU A 43 -8.37 0.54 -3.22
C LEU A 43 -6.87 0.90 -3.31
N ALA A 44 -6.01 -0.05 -3.67
CA ALA A 44 -4.58 0.18 -3.88
C ALA A 44 -4.34 1.20 -4.99
N GLU A 45 -5.01 1.07 -6.14
CA GLU A 45 -4.96 2.03 -7.25
C GLU A 45 -5.41 3.44 -6.81
N GLN A 46 -6.49 3.53 -6.03
CA GLN A 46 -6.99 4.81 -5.54
C GLN A 46 -6.01 5.46 -4.55
N GLU A 47 -5.49 4.70 -3.58
CA GLU A 47 -4.50 5.21 -2.62
C GLU A 47 -3.21 5.62 -3.33
N MET A 48 -2.75 4.84 -4.32
CA MET A 48 -1.61 5.18 -5.18
C MET A 48 -1.79 6.54 -5.85
N GLN A 49 -2.94 6.78 -6.49
CA GLN A 49 -3.21 8.05 -7.15
C GLN A 49 -3.22 9.22 -6.16
N ARG A 50 -3.73 9.01 -4.93
CA ARG A 50 -3.69 10.03 -3.87
C ARG A 50 -2.25 10.31 -3.43
N LEU A 51 -1.41 9.28 -3.30
CA LEU A 51 0.01 9.44 -2.94
C LEU A 51 0.76 10.21 -4.02
N VAL A 52 0.57 9.85 -5.29
CA VAL A 52 1.15 10.57 -6.45
C VAL A 52 0.77 12.05 -6.40
N LEU A 53 -0.52 12.36 -6.19
CA LEU A 53 -0.98 13.74 -6.08
C LEU A 53 -0.34 14.49 -4.89
N GLY A 54 -0.18 13.82 -3.75
CA GLY A 54 0.48 14.37 -2.57
C GLY A 54 1.95 14.70 -2.85
N VAL A 55 2.69 13.79 -3.49
CA VAL A 55 4.09 13.97 -3.90
C VAL A 55 4.25 15.10 -4.91
N GLU A 56 3.37 15.18 -5.90
CA GLU A 56 3.39 16.28 -6.88
C GLU A 56 3.09 17.62 -6.21
N THR A 57 2.13 17.65 -5.28
CA THR A 57 1.81 18.88 -4.54
C THR A 57 2.96 19.31 -3.63
N TYR A 58 3.67 18.35 -3.04
CA TYR A 58 4.91 18.60 -2.31
C TYR A 58 5.96 19.23 -3.23
N GLN A 59 6.19 18.65 -4.41
CA GLN A 59 7.13 19.17 -5.39
C GLN A 59 6.85 20.62 -5.78
N LEU A 60 5.58 21.01 -5.93
CA LEU A 60 5.21 22.39 -6.26
C LEU A 60 5.64 23.39 -5.17
N ASP A 61 5.63 22.99 -3.90
CA ASP A 61 5.96 23.88 -2.78
C ASP A 61 7.47 23.89 -2.45
N PHE A 62 8.15 22.74 -2.54
CA PHE A 62 9.57 22.60 -2.21
C PHE A 62 10.51 22.68 -3.41
N GLY A 63 9.98 22.55 -4.63
CA GLY A 63 10.75 22.54 -5.87
C GLY A 63 11.36 21.18 -6.22
N ASP A 64 11.13 20.16 -5.40
CA ASP A 64 11.72 18.83 -5.53
C ASP A 64 10.83 17.77 -4.88
N TYR A 65 10.94 16.51 -5.30
CA TYR A 65 10.18 15.42 -4.67
C TYR A 65 10.79 15.04 -3.30
N PRO A 66 10.04 14.37 -2.41
CA PRO A 66 10.61 13.81 -1.18
C PRO A 66 11.85 12.94 -1.51
N PRO A 67 12.94 13.01 -0.72
CA PRO A 67 14.10 12.15 -0.95
C PRO A 67 13.76 10.67 -0.69
N SER A 68 14.47 9.72 -1.30
CA SER A 68 14.24 8.28 -1.06
C SER A 68 14.83 7.78 0.27
N SER A 69 15.51 8.64 1.01
CA SER A 69 16.10 8.32 2.31
C SER A 69 16.27 9.58 3.14
N MET A 70 16.01 9.48 4.43
CA MET A 70 16.21 10.58 5.38
C MET A 70 17.61 10.57 6.02
N GLU A 71 18.40 9.51 5.84
CA GLU A 71 19.70 9.34 6.52
C GLU A 71 20.64 10.53 6.22
N LYS A 72 20.76 10.91 4.95
CA LYS A 72 21.70 11.94 4.49
C LYS A 72 21.30 13.36 4.89
N GLU A 73 20.00 13.62 5.05
CA GLU A 73 19.48 14.98 5.26
C GLU A 73 19.11 15.25 6.73
N TYR A 74 18.78 14.20 7.49
CA TYR A 74 18.26 14.32 8.84
C TYR A 74 18.97 13.43 9.87
N GLU A 75 20.06 12.77 9.50
CA GLU A 75 20.87 11.90 10.39
C GLU A 75 20.03 10.82 11.09
N ILE A 76 18.97 10.36 10.43
CA ILE A 76 18.15 9.25 10.93
C ILE A 76 18.86 7.96 10.55
N SER A 77 19.48 7.32 11.54
CA SER A 77 19.96 5.94 11.42
C SER A 77 18.77 4.98 11.57
N GLY A 78 18.03 4.80 10.48
CA GLY A 78 17.13 3.64 10.32
C GLY A 78 17.95 2.34 10.22
N ASN A 79 17.27 1.20 10.14
CA ASN A 79 17.92 -0.09 9.86
C ASN A 79 18.22 -0.30 8.36
N GLY A 80 17.84 0.66 7.50
CA GLY A 80 17.99 0.61 6.05
C GLY A 80 16.86 -0.09 5.31
N LEU A 81 15.80 -0.50 6.02
CA LEU A 81 14.60 -1.12 5.49
C LEU A 81 13.54 -0.05 5.25
N ASP A 82 12.85 -0.13 4.12
CA ASP A 82 11.69 0.73 3.78
C ASP A 82 11.95 2.24 3.84
N GLU A 83 13.22 2.69 3.79
CA GLU A 83 13.61 4.11 3.93
C GLU A 83 12.86 5.06 2.99
N GLY A 84 12.57 4.61 1.77
CA GLY A 84 11.81 5.37 0.79
C GLY A 84 10.37 5.62 1.26
N ASN A 85 9.74 4.61 1.84
CA ASN A 85 8.40 4.71 2.41
C ASN A 85 8.38 5.64 3.62
N GLU A 86 9.27 5.41 4.58
CA GLU A 86 9.36 6.24 5.79
C GLU A 86 9.61 7.71 5.44
N SER A 87 10.50 7.96 4.49
CA SER A 87 10.79 9.29 4.00
C SER A 87 9.57 9.92 3.35
N LEU A 88 8.87 9.18 2.49
CA LEU A 88 7.62 9.63 1.89
C LEU A 88 6.59 10.01 2.96
N VAL A 89 6.38 9.15 3.95
CA VAL A 89 5.45 9.36 5.06
C VAL A 89 5.82 10.62 5.83
N ALA A 90 7.08 10.76 6.24
CA ALA A 90 7.57 11.91 6.98
C ALA A 90 7.36 13.24 6.24
N HIS A 91 7.70 13.29 4.94
CA HIS A 91 7.61 14.51 4.14
C HIS A 91 6.17 14.90 3.79
N LEU A 92 5.30 13.93 3.50
CA LEU A 92 3.90 14.22 3.19
C LEU A 92 3.07 14.54 4.45
N ALA A 93 3.46 13.96 5.60
CA ALA A 93 2.89 14.29 6.90
C ALA A 93 3.38 15.64 7.44
N SER A 94 4.58 16.06 7.06
CA SER A 94 5.20 17.30 7.53
C SER A 94 4.35 18.52 7.21
N ARG A 95 4.30 19.46 8.17
CA ARG A 95 3.62 20.76 8.04
C ARG A 95 4.60 21.92 7.88
N SER A 96 5.80 21.69 7.37
CA SER A 96 6.84 22.74 7.27
C SER A 96 6.42 23.95 6.41
N ARG A 97 5.40 23.83 5.54
CA ARG A 97 4.76 24.94 4.80
C ARG A 97 3.33 25.27 5.28
N GLY A 98 2.94 24.85 6.48
CA GLY A 98 1.65 25.16 7.10
C GLY A 98 0.50 24.20 6.77
N ARG A 99 0.70 23.29 5.79
CA ARG A 99 -0.25 22.24 5.38
C ARG A 99 0.43 20.87 5.34
N SER A 100 -0.34 19.80 5.48
CA SER A 100 0.09 18.46 5.06
C SER A 100 -0.18 18.28 3.57
N TYR A 101 0.54 17.36 2.94
CA TYR A 101 0.40 17.03 1.51
C TYR A 101 -0.41 15.76 1.29
N PHE A 102 -0.58 14.98 2.35
CA PHE A 102 -1.38 13.77 2.35
C PHE A 102 -2.08 13.60 3.70
N GLU A 103 -3.25 12.94 3.67
CA GLU A 103 -3.98 12.52 4.86
C GLU A 103 -3.92 10.99 4.94
N PHE A 104 -3.02 10.52 5.78
CA PHE A 104 -2.80 9.10 6.03
C PHE A 104 -3.96 8.53 6.84
N LYS A 105 -4.53 7.43 6.34
CA LYS A 105 -5.51 6.67 7.12
C LYS A 105 -4.76 5.81 8.13
N GLU A 106 -5.17 5.87 9.39
CA GLU A 106 -4.54 5.11 10.49
C GLU A 106 -4.54 3.60 10.22
N GLU A 107 -5.54 3.08 9.50
CA GLU A 107 -5.66 1.65 9.14
C GLU A 107 -4.57 1.13 8.19
N PHE A 108 -3.85 2.02 7.49
CA PHE A 108 -2.74 1.67 6.59
C PHE A 108 -1.38 2.14 7.13
N LEU A 109 -1.32 2.59 8.37
CA LEU A 109 -0.07 2.96 9.02
C LEU A 109 0.33 1.83 9.97
N GLU A 110 1.34 1.06 9.58
CA GLU A 110 1.93 0.03 10.42
C GLU A 110 3.36 0.43 10.79
N ASN A 111 3.89 -0.12 11.88
CA ASN A 111 5.31 -0.06 12.19
C ASN A 111 5.81 -1.51 12.15
N LEU A 112 6.17 -1.97 10.96
CA LEU A 112 6.43 -3.38 10.68
C LEU A 112 7.74 -3.85 11.32
N ASP A 113 8.72 -2.97 11.44
CA ASP A 113 10.05 -3.30 11.94
C ASP A 113 10.33 -2.80 13.39
N GLN A 114 9.35 -2.14 13.99
CA GLN A 114 9.33 -1.58 15.36
C GLN A 114 10.41 -0.53 15.62
N ASP A 115 10.73 0.26 14.62
CA ASP A 115 11.74 1.29 14.72
C ASP A 115 11.18 2.64 15.20
N HIS A 116 12.09 3.55 15.54
CA HIS A 116 11.77 4.83 16.19
C HIS A 116 12.70 5.94 15.70
N LEU A 117 12.12 7.12 15.45
CA LEU A 117 12.80 8.39 15.21
C LEU A 117 13.72 8.73 16.38
N ARG A 118 15.02 8.83 16.08
CA ARG A 118 16.02 9.31 17.06
C ARG A 118 16.27 10.81 16.97
N ASN A 119 15.79 11.47 15.91
CA ASN A 119 15.95 12.90 15.69
C ASN A 119 14.79 13.70 16.33
N ALA A 120 15.11 14.50 17.35
CA ALA A 120 14.13 15.27 18.10
C ALA A 120 13.44 16.38 17.28
N ASP A 121 14.12 16.97 16.28
CA ASP A 121 13.55 18.05 15.47
C ASP A 121 12.51 17.52 14.48
N LEU A 122 12.80 16.39 13.84
CA LEU A 122 11.83 15.72 12.97
C LEU A 122 10.65 15.16 13.75
N TYR A 123 10.90 14.59 14.94
CA TYR A 123 9.82 14.21 15.85
C TYR A 123 8.88 15.39 16.10
N GLN A 124 9.38 16.60 16.36
CA GLN A 124 8.51 17.77 16.56
C GLN A 124 7.72 18.17 15.31
N GLN A 125 8.26 17.95 14.12
CA GLN A 125 7.55 18.21 12.86
C GLN A 125 6.44 17.18 12.60
N MET A 126 6.71 15.91 12.91
CA MET A 126 5.83 14.77 12.65
C MET A 126 4.80 14.51 13.76
N ARG A 127 5.07 14.97 14.99
CA ARG A 127 4.23 14.75 16.17
C ARG A 127 2.78 15.18 15.98
N TRP A 128 2.51 16.17 15.13
CA TRP A 128 1.13 16.58 14.85
C TRP A 128 0.30 15.47 14.18
N VAL A 129 0.94 14.62 13.37
CA VAL A 129 0.28 13.51 12.67
C VAL A 129 0.32 12.22 13.50
N PHE A 130 1.47 11.88 14.08
CA PHE A 130 1.64 10.57 14.73
C PHE A 130 1.54 10.60 16.26
N GLY A 131 1.71 11.75 16.90
CA GLY A 131 1.69 11.87 18.36
C GLY A 131 2.87 11.23 19.11
N ASP A 132 3.65 10.37 18.45
CA ASP A 132 4.81 9.64 18.96
C ASP A 132 6.00 9.64 17.98
N ASP A 133 7.05 8.90 18.33
CA ASP A 133 8.32 8.82 17.62
C ASP A 133 8.44 7.55 16.77
N GLN A 134 7.38 6.75 16.62
CA GLN A 134 7.45 5.56 15.78
C GLN A 134 7.51 5.98 14.31
N LEU A 135 8.50 5.45 13.59
CA LEU A 135 8.48 5.46 12.14
C LEU A 135 7.44 4.43 11.71
N ARG A 136 6.60 4.82 10.76
CA ARG A 136 5.49 4.00 10.29
C ARG A 136 5.54 3.94 8.79
N GLU A 137 5.42 2.74 8.27
CA GLU A 137 5.25 2.51 6.86
C GLU A 137 3.77 2.68 6.50
N TYR A 138 3.53 3.36 5.37
CA TYR A 138 2.24 3.31 4.74
C TYR A 138 2.14 2.04 3.90
N VAL A 139 1.23 1.15 4.29
CA VAL A 139 1.05 -0.17 3.68
C VAL A 139 -0.10 -0.17 2.68
N ASP A 140 -0.01 -1.09 1.73
CA ASP A 140 -1.07 -1.39 0.78
C ASP A 140 -2.18 -2.24 1.43
N PRO A 141 -3.29 -2.53 0.71
CA PRO A 141 -4.39 -3.34 1.25
C PRO A 141 -4.03 -4.77 1.66
N TRP A 142 -2.82 -5.25 1.34
CA TRP A 142 -2.31 -6.56 1.72
C TRP A 142 -1.29 -6.49 2.86
N GLY A 143 -1.02 -5.29 3.40
CA GLY A 143 -0.11 -5.08 4.52
C GLY A 143 1.36 -4.98 4.11
N VAL A 144 1.66 -4.80 2.83
CA VAL A 144 3.02 -4.60 2.34
C VAL A 144 3.28 -3.10 2.14
N PRO A 145 4.41 -2.54 2.62
CA PRO A 145 4.75 -1.14 2.39
C PRO A 145 4.78 -0.78 0.92
N TYR A 146 4.24 0.40 0.58
CA TYR A 146 4.48 1.00 -0.72
C TYR A 146 5.98 1.27 -0.89
N VAL A 147 6.50 1.00 -2.08
CA VAL A 147 7.87 1.39 -2.40
C VAL A 147 7.85 2.78 -3.00
N TYR A 148 8.74 3.65 -2.55
CA TYR A 148 8.95 4.98 -3.12
C TYR A 148 10.42 5.22 -3.44
N MET A 149 10.69 5.78 -4.63
CA MET A 149 12.04 6.14 -5.06
C MET A 149 12.05 7.41 -5.90
N HIS A 150 12.84 8.39 -5.47
CA HIS A 150 13.14 9.60 -6.22
C HIS A 150 14.05 9.26 -7.43
N ASN A 151 13.84 9.88 -8.60
CA ASN A 151 14.68 9.62 -9.78
C ASN A 151 16.20 9.83 -9.61
N ARG A 152 16.65 10.62 -8.63
CA ARG A 152 18.08 10.80 -8.35
C ARG A 152 18.75 9.53 -7.85
N ASP A 153 17.95 8.62 -7.29
CA ASP A 153 18.40 7.37 -6.68
C ASP A 153 18.13 6.16 -7.60
N TYR A 154 17.68 6.39 -8.84
CA TYR A 154 17.54 5.31 -9.81
C TYR A 154 18.90 4.64 -10.08
N GLY A 155 18.93 3.31 -9.96
CA GLY A 155 20.16 2.51 -10.03
C GLY A 155 20.82 2.25 -8.65
N ILE A 156 20.25 2.76 -7.57
CA ILE A 156 20.61 2.38 -6.20
C ILE A 156 19.68 1.26 -5.71
N GLU A 157 20.23 0.32 -4.95
CA GLU A 157 19.45 -0.76 -4.32
C GLU A 157 18.95 -0.36 -2.94
N TYR A 158 17.66 -0.50 -2.72
CA TYR A 158 17.01 -0.32 -1.42
C TYR A 158 16.54 -1.65 -0.86
N SER A 159 16.59 -1.79 0.47
CA SER A 159 15.98 -2.93 1.14
C SER A 159 14.53 -2.59 1.44
N VAL A 160 13.59 -3.45 1.04
CA VAL A 160 12.16 -3.26 1.30
C VAL A 160 11.53 -4.51 1.89
N THR A 161 10.47 -4.31 2.67
CA THR A 161 9.66 -5.40 3.22
C THR A 161 8.74 -5.97 2.14
N GLN A 162 8.64 -7.31 2.14
CA GLN A 162 7.70 -8.10 1.34
C GLN A 162 7.22 -9.29 2.18
N GLU A 163 6.20 -10.02 1.72
CA GLU A 163 5.57 -11.11 2.50
C GLU A 163 6.57 -12.21 2.92
N THR A 164 7.58 -12.50 2.09
CA THR A 164 8.58 -13.56 2.38
C THR A 164 9.81 -13.08 3.16
N GLY A 165 9.85 -11.79 3.55
CA GLY A 165 10.97 -11.15 4.26
C GLY A 165 11.78 -10.20 3.36
N PRO A 166 12.70 -9.39 3.93
CA PRO A 166 13.30 -8.25 3.23
C PRO A 166 14.01 -8.61 1.92
N VAL A 167 13.80 -7.79 0.89
CA VAL A 167 14.40 -7.96 -0.45
C VAL A 167 15.09 -6.68 -0.91
N LYS A 168 16.13 -6.85 -1.74
CA LYS A 168 16.81 -5.74 -2.43
C LYS A 168 16.09 -5.46 -3.74
N ILE A 169 15.67 -4.22 -3.94
CA ILE A 169 14.98 -3.77 -5.16
C ILE A 169 15.68 -2.57 -5.78
N GLN A 170 15.38 -2.31 -7.05
CA GLN A 170 15.82 -1.13 -7.78
C GLN A 170 14.64 -0.50 -8.52
N ALA A 171 14.83 0.73 -9.01
CA ALA A 171 13.88 1.37 -9.91
C ALA A 171 13.58 0.51 -11.14
N GLY A 172 12.30 0.38 -11.47
CA GLY A 172 11.83 -0.28 -12.67
C GLY A 172 12.35 0.39 -13.94
N THR A 173 12.70 -0.44 -14.92
CA THR A 173 13.09 -0.03 -16.27
C THR A 173 12.00 -0.41 -17.26
N SER A 174 12.06 0.10 -18.49
CA SER A 174 11.15 -0.26 -19.58
C SER A 174 11.89 -0.94 -20.73
N LEU A 175 11.47 -2.15 -21.14
CA LEU A 175 12.05 -2.86 -22.28
C LEU A 175 11.89 -2.10 -23.60
N LYS A 176 10.85 -1.26 -23.71
CA LYS A 176 10.57 -0.53 -24.94
C LYS A 176 11.57 0.59 -25.20
N THR A 177 12.00 1.27 -24.14
CA THR A 177 12.92 2.41 -24.23
C THR A 177 14.34 2.08 -23.76
N ALA A 178 14.52 0.95 -23.07
CA ALA A 178 15.74 0.58 -22.35
C ALA A 178 16.18 1.66 -21.34
N THR A 179 15.23 2.39 -20.76
CA THR A 179 15.44 3.42 -19.74
C THR A 179 14.59 3.14 -18.50
N PHE A 180 14.82 3.88 -17.41
CA PHE A 180 13.90 3.86 -16.25
C PHE A 180 12.49 4.27 -16.65
N HIS A 181 11.49 3.68 -15.99
CA HIS A 181 10.13 4.23 -16.00
C HIS A 181 10.15 5.61 -15.35
N GLU A 182 9.38 6.54 -15.91
CA GLU A 182 9.26 7.90 -15.39
C GLU A 182 10.62 8.58 -15.07
N PRO A 183 11.57 8.63 -16.03
CA PRO A 183 12.98 8.93 -15.76
C PRO A 183 13.25 10.34 -15.17
N LEU A 184 12.27 11.24 -15.27
CA LEU A 184 12.33 12.61 -14.77
C LEU A 184 11.45 12.86 -13.55
N ARG A 185 10.73 11.85 -13.04
CA ARG A 185 9.80 11.99 -11.91
C ARG A 185 10.29 11.18 -10.70
N PHE A 186 9.40 10.39 -10.12
CA PHE A 186 9.65 9.43 -9.06
C PHE A 186 8.91 8.15 -9.44
N GLN A 187 9.32 7.04 -8.84
CA GLN A 187 8.60 5.78 -8.96
C GLN A 187 7.97 5.47 -7.61
N ILE A 188 6.73 4.98 -7.66
CA ILE A 188 6.01 4.49 -6.50
C ILE A 188 5.17 3.29 -6.94
N TRP A 189 5.17 2.20 -6.16
CA TRP A 189 4.35 1.02 -6.46
C TRP A 189 3.96 0.26 -5.19
N SER A 190 2.93 -0.57 -5.29
CA SER A 190 2.55 -1.58 -4.29
C SER A 190 2.91 -2.96 -4.80
N ALA A 191 3.25 -3.88 -3.90
CA ALA A 191 3.56 -5.27 -4.24
C ALA A 191 2.36 -6.05 -4.80
N GLY A 192 1.14 -5.54 -4.60
CA GLY A 192 -0.05 -6.21 -5.09
C GLY A 192 -0.48 -7.42 -4.23
N PRO A 193 -1.46 -8.19 -4.71
CA PRO A 193 -2.05 -9.29 -3.97
C PRO A 193 -1.14 -10.44 -3.58
N ASP A 194 -0.01 -10.66 -4.26
CA ASP A 194 0.94 -11.71 -3.90
C ASP A 194 2.00 -11.26 -2.88
N GLY A 195 2.04 -9.95 -2.57
CA GLY A 195 2.93 -9.36 -1.58
C GLY A 195 4.42 -9.43 -1.95
N ILE A 196 4.76 -9.63 -3.21
CA ILE A 196 6.12 -9.74 -3.74
C ILE A 196 6.40 -8.58 -4.68
N HIS A 197 7.50 -7.85 -4.47
CA HIS A 197 7.90 -6.77 -5.37
C HIS A 197 8.57 -7.33 -6.63
N GLN A 198 7.90 -7.23 -7.78
CA GLN A 198 8.39 -7.76 -9.06
C GLN A 198 8.67 -6.65 -10.09
N MET A 199 8.25 -5.42 -9.81
CA MET A 199 8.46 -4.23 -10.65
C MET A 199 9.92 -3.89 -10.99
N HIS A 200 10.90 -4.43 -10.26
CA HIS A 200 12.32 -4.21 -10.56
C HIS A 200 12.79 -4.97 -11.82
N SER A 201 11.95 -5.84 -12.40
CA SER A 201 12.25 -6.56 -13.66
C SER A 201 11.04 -6.54 -14.59
N ASP A 202 11.18 -5.95 -15.78
CA ASP A 202 10.15 -6.04 -16.84
C ASP A 202 9.94 -7.48 -17.37
N GLU A 203 10.70 -8.47 -16.88
CA GLU A 203 10.44 -9.89 -17.12
C GLU A 203 9.20 -10.39 -16.36
N ALA A 204 8.66 -9.59 -15.44
CA ALA A 204 7.45 -9.91 -14.70
C ALA A 204 6.17 -9.64 -15.53
N ALA A 205 6.05 -10.32 -16.67
CA ALA A 205 4.81 -10.30 -17.48
C ALA A 205 3.57 -10.78 -16.69
N ASP A 206 3.79 -11.43 -15.54
CA ASP A 206 2.78 -11.91 -14.60
C ASP A 206 2.78 -11.12 -13.25
N SER A 207 3.47 -9.97 -13.15
CA SER A 207 3.45 -9.13 -11.94
C SER A 207 2.04 -8.61 -11.69
N ASP A 208 1.62 -8.65 -10.42
CA ASP A 208 0.38 -8.04 -9.93
C ASP A 208 0.64 -6.76 -9.10
N ASP A 209 1.88 -6.28 -9.10
CA ASP A 209 2.27 -4.98 -8.55
C ASP A 209 1.44 -3.86 -9.19
N VAL A 210 1.04 -2.90 -8.37
CA VAL A 210 0.26 -1.74 -8.82
C VAL A 210 1.20 -0.54 -8.93
N ALA A 211 1.33 0.02 -10.13
CA ALA A 211 2.14 1.21 -10.42
C ALA A 211 1.37 2.22 -11.29
N PRO A 212 1.72 3.53 -11.25
CA PRO A 212 1.00 4.57 -12.00
C PRO A 212 1.34 4.66 -13.51
N TRP A 213 2.25 3.85 -14.05
CA TRP A 213 2.70 3.88 -15.46
C TRP A 213 2.32 2.63 -16.26
#